data_AF-A0A8T6NVS6-F1
#
_entry.id   AF-A0A8T6NVS6-F1
#
_cell.length_a   1.000
_cell.length_b   1.000
_cell.length_c   1.000
_cell.angle_alpha   90.00
_cell.angle_beta   90.00
_cell.angle_gamma   90.00
#
_symmetry.space_group_name_H-M   'P 1'
#
loop_
_entity.id
_entity.type
_entity.pdbx_description
1 polymer ?
#
loop_
_entity_poly.entity_id
_entity_poly.type
_entity_poly.pdbx_seq_one_letter_code
_entity_poly.pdbx_strand_id
1 'polypeptide(L)'
;MEDTPPPLQQRVELTSEQAAAAKRLLTSLSVSLESMPVVLAQDGSPAVFAGAIPPSIAAHIAQTADRHWREGATRPAREFMQFQEEVFEEDDLRLSLLLYSVHIHGALTLSAGWQLSISLTQLRAEMLDARESLRTLLIP
;
A
#
# COMPACT_ATOMS: atom_id res chain seq x y z
N MET A 1 -23.80 14.34 -4.97
CA MET A 1 -22.68 13.38 -5.13
C MET A 1 -22.70 12.52 -3.90
N GLU A 2 -22.78 11.20 -4.02
CA GLU A 2 -22.82 10.32 -2.85
C GLU A 2 -21.49 10.45 -2.10
N ASP A 3 -21.55 11.04 -0.89
CA ASP A 3 -20.42 11.26 0.02
C ASP A 3 -19.88 9.96 0.65
N THR A 4 -20.45 8.82 0.27
CA THR A 4 -20.08 7.51 0.82
C THR A 4 -18.95 6.92 -0.02
N PRO A 5 -17.78 6.61 0.57
CA PRO A 5 -16.76 5.83 -0.11
C PRO A 5 -17.35 4.53 -0.66
N PRO A 6 -16.91 4.06 -1.84
CA PRO A 6 -17.24 2.72 -2.30
C PRO A 6 -16.88 1.68 -1.21
N PRO A 7 -17.69 0.62 -1.05
CA PRO A 7 -17.40 -0.43 -0.07
C PRO A 7 -16.01 -1.02 -0.26
N LEU A 8 -15.34 -1.38 0.84
CA LEU A 8 -14.00 -1.99 0.82
C LEU A 8 -13.95 -3.32 0.04
N GLN A 9 -15.10 -3.91 -0.29
CA GLN A 9 -15.21 -5.14 -1.07
C GLN A 9 -15.33 -4.89 -2.58
N GLN A 10 -15.49 -3.64 -3.02
CA GLN A 10 -15.61 -3.32 -4.43
C GLN A 10 -14.25 -3.45 -5.12
N ARG A 11 -14.11 -4.47 -5.96
CA ARG A 11 -12.89 -4.70 -6.75
C ARG A 11 -12.83 -3.76 -7.95
N VAL A 12 -11.63 -3.34 -8.28
CA VAL A 12 -11.26 -2.62 -9.50
C VAL A 12 -10.53 -3.61 -10.42
N GLU A 13 -11.04 -3.77 -11.63
CA GLU A 13 -10.34 -4.52 -12.68
C GLU A 13 -9.19 -3.67 -13.22
N LEU A 14 -7.98 -4.22 -13.16
CA LEU A 14 -6.79 -3.55 -13.68
C LEU A 14 -6.44 -4.14 -15.03
N THR A 15 -6.34 -3.30 -16.05
CA THR A 15 -5.76 -3.72 -17.33
C THR A 15 -4.25 -3.98 -17.17
N SER A 16 -3.66 -4.76 -18.08
CA SER A 16 -2.21 -4.97 -18.10
C SER A 16 -1.43 -3.66 -18.23
N GLU A 17 -1.97 -2.68 -18.96
CA GLU A 17 -1.38 -1.34 -19.10
C GLU A 17 -1.41 -0.55 -17.79
N GLN A 18 -2.55 -0.58 -17.09
CA GLN A 18 -2.69 0.04 -15.78
C GLN A 18 -1.76 -0.62 -14.74
N ALA A 19 -1.67 -1.95 -14.72
CA ALA A 19 -0.76 -2.66 -13.83
C ALA A 19 0.71 -2.30 -14.11
N ALA A 20 1.11 -2.21 -15.39
CA ALA A 20 2.45 -1.79 -15.78
C ALA A 20 2.75 -0.33 -15.40
N ALA A 21 1.78 0.57 -15.58
CA ALA A 21 1.92 1.97 -15.18
C ALA A 21 1.99 2.13 -13.65
N ALA A 22 1.15 1.40 -12.90
CA ALA A 22 1.19 1.35 -11.45
C ALA A 22 2.54 0.82 -10.96
N LYS A 23 3.11 -0.21 -11.61
CA LYS A 23 4.44 -0.73 -11.27
C LYS A 23 5.53 0.33 -11.41
N ARG A 24 5.49 1.15 -12.46
CA ARG A 24 6.44 2.26 -12.64
C ARG A 24 6.30 3.30 -11.54
N LEU A 25 5.07 3.69 -11.20
CA LEU A 25 4.79 4.61 -10.09
C LEU A 25 5.32 4.06 -8.75
N LEU A 26 4.98 2.81 -8.41
CA LEU A 26 5.46 2.17 -7.19
C LEU A 26 6.99 2.04 -7.16
N THR A 27 7.63 1.79 -8.31
CA THR A 27 9.10 1.75 -8.37
C THR A 27 9.71 3.12 -8.08
N SER A 28 9.13 4.19 -8.64
CA SER A 28 9.57 5.56 -8.35
C SER A 28 9.37 5.93 -6.88
N LEU A 29 8.21 5.59 -6.31
CA LEU A 29 7.89 5.83 -4.90
C LEU A 29 8.84 5.06 -3.98
N SER A 30 9.12 3.80 -4.28
CA SER A 30 10.08 3.01 -3.52
C SER A 30 11.46 3.69 -3.52
N VAL A 31 11.93 4.17 -4.67
CA VAL A 31 13.21 4.89 -4.76
C VAL A 31 13.20 6.20 -3.97
N SER A 32 12.11 6.99 -4.01
CA SER A 32 12.01 8.22 -3.20
C SER A 32 11.97 7.95 -1.70
N LEU A 33 11.54 6.74 -1.32
CA LEU A 33 11.55 6.20 0.04
C LEU A 33 12.77 5.31 0.31
N GLU A 34 13.94 5.61 -0.26
CA GLU A 34 15.19 4.88 0.00
C GLU A 34 15.12 3.36 -0.29
N SER A 35 14.41 2.98 -1.35
CA SER A 35 14.14 1.60 -1.75
C SER A 35 13.25 0.81 -0.79
N MET A 36 12.43 1.48 0.02
CA MET A 36 11.48 0.82 0.91
C MET A 36 10.49 -0.06 0.16
N PRO A 37 10.03 -1.17 0.79
CA PRO A 37 8.95 -1.99 0.27
C PRO A 37 7.68 -1.17 0.09
N VAL A 38 7.06 -1.23 -1.09
CA VAL A 38 5.74 -0.62 -1.34
C VAL A 38 4.85 -1.59 -2.07
N VAL A 39 3.59 -1.67 -1.67
CA VAL A 39 2.64 -2.67 -2.14
C VAL A 39 1.30 -2.00 -2.43
N LEU A 40 0.86 -2.11 -3.68
CA LEU A 40 -0.51 -1.88 -4.09
C LEU A 40 -1.23 -3.22 -3.96
N ALA A 41 -2.21 -3.28 -3.06
CA ALA A 41 -2.97 -4.47 -2.76
C ALA A 41 -4.45 -4.28 -3.09
N GLN A 42 -5.10 -5.39 -3.38
CA GLN A 42 -6.54 -5.51 -3.56
C GLN A 42 -7.05 -6.70 -2.77
N ASP A 43 -7.94 -6.46 -1.80
CA ASP A 43 -8.59 -7.52 -1.02
C ASP A 43 -7.57 -8.49 -0.37
N GLY A 44 -6.57 -7.91 0.32
CA GLY A 44 -5.50 -8.66 0.98
C GLY A 44 -4.47 -9.32 0.04
N SER A 45 -4.61 -9.15 -1.28
CA SER A 45 -3.70 -9.74 -2.27
C SER A 45 -2.85 -8.66 -2.97
N PRO A 46 -1.54 -8.87 -3.15
CA PRO A 46 -0.69 -7.90 -3.84
C PRO A 46 -1.06 -7.87 -5.33
N ALA A 47 -1.44 -6.70 -5.84
CA ALA A 47 -1.65 -6.45 -7.26
C ALA A 47 -0.33 -6.06 -7.93
N VAL A 48 0.42 -5.15 -7.31
CA VAL A 48 1.73 -4.66 -7.78
C VAL A 48 2.57 -4.29 -6.56
N PHE A 49 3.88 -4.53 -6.59
CA PHE A 49 4.78 -4.17 -5.48
C PHE A 49 6.16 -3.72 -5.98
N ALA A 50 6.95 -3.00 -5.18
CA ALA A 50 8.32 -2.58 -5.46
C ALA A 50 9.17 -2.54 -4.16
N GLY A 51 10.47 -2.22 -4.26
CA GLY A 51 11.40 -2.18 -3.12
C GLY A 51 12.20 -3.45 -2.86
N ALA A 52 12.54 -4.20 -3.92
CA ALA A 52 13.37 -5.41 -3.87
C ALA A 52 12.93 -6.47 -2.84
N ILE A 53 11.62 -6.59 -2.58
CA ILE A 53 11.07 -7.60 -1.68
C ILE A 53 10.65 -8.88 -2.43
N PRO A 54 10.76 -10.05 -1.77
CA PRO A 54 10.12 -11.29 -2.21
C PRO A 54 8.59 -11.16 -2.32
N PRO A 55 7.94 -11.93 -3.21
CA PRO A 55 6.47 -11.95 -3.32
C PRO A 55 5.74 -12.34 -2.03
N SER A 56 6.33 -13.20 -1.21
CA SER A 56 5.84 -13.60 0.11
C SER A 56 5.73 -12.42 1.07
N ILE A 57 6.76 -11.58 1.16
CA ILE A 57 6.73 -10.33 1.95
C ILE A 57 5.65 -9.38 1.42
N ALA A 58 5.53 -9.23 0.10
CA ALA A 58 4.50 -8.40 -0.49
C ALA A 58 3.08 -8.90 -0.12
N ALA A 59 2.87 -10.22 -0.13
CA ALA A 59 1.63 -10.84 0.26
C ALA A 59 1.31 -10.62 1.75
N HIS A 60 2.30 -10.76 2.62
CA HIS A 60 2.12 -10.50 4.06
C HIS A 60 1.76 -9.04 4.36
N ILE A 61 2.44 -8.09 3.71
CA ILE A 61 2.10 -6.66 3.80
C ILE A 61 0.66 -6.42 3.36
N ALA A 62 0.25 -6.99 2.22
CA ALA A 62 -1.11 -6.86 1.69
C ALA A 62 -2.17 -7.42 2.66
N GLN A 63 -1.95 -8.62 3.21
CA GLN A 63 -2.86 -9.27 4.15
C GLN A 63 -2.97 -8.50 5.47
N THR A 64 -1.84 -8.02 5.98
CA THR A 64 -1.81 -7.20 7.21
C THR A 64 -2.60 -5.92 7.00
N ALA A 65 -2.36 -5.20 5.90
CA ALA A 65 -3.09 -3.98 5.57
C ALA A 65 -4.60 -4.23 5.45
N ASP A 66 -5.02 -5.29 4.74
CA ASP A 66 -6.44 -5.64 4.57
C ASP A 66 -7.14 -5.94 5.90
N ARG A 67 -6.51 -6.73 6.77
CA ARG A 67 -7.05 -7.01 8.11
C ARG A 67 -7.34 -5.72 8.86
N HIS A 68 -6.41 -4.76 8.85
CA HIS A 68 -6.60 -3.49 9.55
C HIS A 68 -7.64 -2.58 8.88
N TRP A 69 -7.72 -2.57 7.55
CA TRP A 69 -8.81 -1.86 6.86
C TRP A 69 -10.18 -2.45 7.19
N ARG A 70 -10.30 -3.77 7.32
CA ARG A 70 -11.55 -4.45 7.70
C ARG A 70 -11.92 -4.21 9.15
N GLU A 71 -10.96 -4.28 10.07
CA GLU A 71 -11.16 -3.96 11.49
C GLU A 71 -11.49 -2.47 11.70
N GLY A 72 -10.87 -1.61 10.89
CA GLY A 72 -11.04 -0.16 10.89
C GLY A 72 -12.14 0.35 9.97
N ALA A 73 -12.96 -0.51 9.37
CA ALA A 73 -13.93 -0.15 8.33
C ALA A 73 -14.98 0.89 8.76
N THR A 74 -15.13 1.12 10.07
CA THR A 74 -16.01 2.14 10.66
C THR A 74 -15.32 3.47 10.95
N ARG A 75 -14.00 3.58 10.73
CA ARG A 75 -13.23 4.80 10.99
C ARG A 75 -13.41 5.79 9.82
N PRO A 76 -13.76 7.06 10.09
CA PRO A 76 -13.95 8.07 9.04
C PRO A 76 -12.63 8.49 8.34
N ALA A 77 -11.48 8.23 8.97
CA ALA A 77 -10.17 8.54 8.41
C ALA A 77 -9.78 7.49 7.35
N ARG A 78 -9.63 7.92 6.09
CA ARG A 78 -9.16 7.10 4.96
C ARG A 78 -7.62 6.96 4.91
N GLU A 79 -7.00 7.07 6.08
CA GLU A 79 -5.58 6.80 6.29
C GLU A 79 -5.48 6.05 7.61
N PHE A 80 -4.70 4.97 7.66
CA PHE A 80 -4.25 4.44 8.93
C PHE A 80 -2.75 4.27 8.92
N MET A 81 -2.16 4.62 10.06
CA MET A 81 -0.76 4.44 10.31
C MET A 81 -0.64 3.43 11.42
N GLN A 82 0.04 2.34 11.14
CA GLN A 82 0.24 1.29 12.11
C GLN A 82 1.70 1.19 12.47
N PHE A 83 1.96 1.53 13.72
CA PHE A 83 3.24 1.30 14.36
C PHE A 83 3.26 -0.12 14.91
N GLN A 84 3.22 -1.11 14.03
CA GLN A 84 3.41 -2.50 14.42
C GLN A 84 4.67 -2.99 13.74
N GLU A 85 5.63 -3.40 14.56
CA GLU A 85 6.85 -4.05 14.12
C GLU A 85 6.48 -5.42 13.55
N GLU A 86 6.45 -5.53 12.23
CA GLU A 86 6.29 -6.82 11.57
C GLU A 86 7.67 -7.44 11.39
N VAL A 87 7.89 -8.60 12.03
CA VAL A 87 9.10 -9.40 11.89
C VAL A 87 8.86 -10.44 10.81
N PHE A 88 9.53 -10.30 9.69
CA PHE A 88 9.53 -11.28 8.61
C PHE A 88 10.69 -12.24 8.87
N GLU A 89 10.45 -13.56 8.90
CA GLU A 89 11.50 -14.58 8.98
C GLU A 89 11.32 -15.56 7.81
N GLU A 90 12.09 -15.37 6.74
CA GLU A 90 12.06 -16.24 5.56
C GLU A 90 13.48 -16.31 4.97
N ASP A 91 13.99 -17.52 4.72
CA ASP A 91 15.30 -17.75 4.09
C ASP A 91 16.45 -16.86 4.65
N ASP A 92 16.65 -16.87 5.97
CA ASP A 92 17.63 -16.05 6.72
C ASP A 92 17.42 -14.53 6.70
N LEU A 93 16.33 -14.03 6.09
CA LEU A 93 15.99 -12.61 6.10
C LEU A 93 15.10 -12.30 7.32
N ARG A 94 15.67 -11.57 8.30
CA ARG A 94 14.89 -10.92 9.36
C ARG A 94 14.69 -9.45 9.04
N LEU A 95 13.46 -9.06 8.70
CA LEU A 95 13.11 -7.68 8.42
C LEU A 95 12.14 -7.17 9.49
N SER A 96 12.36 -5.95 9.96
CA SER A 96 11.50 -5.27 10.95
C SER A 96 11.04 -3.95 10.31
N LEU A 97 9.73 -3.80 10.12
CA LEU A 97 9.13 -2.64 9.45
C LEU A 97 7.90 -2.19 10.22
N LEU A 98 7.67 -0.88 10.19
CA LEU A 98 6.37 -0.29 10.48
C LEU A 98 5.55 -0.25 9.18
N LEU A 99 4.22 -0.26 9.26
CA LEU A 99 3.37 -0.20 8.08
C LEU A 99 2.57 1.10 8.03
N TYR A 100 2.77 1.85 6.96
CA TYR A 100 1.92 2.98 6.61
C TYR A 100 1.03 2.60 5.44
N SER A 101 -0.30 2.70 5.60
CA SER A 101 -1.26 2.30 4.58
C SER A 101 -2.28 3.39 4.30
N VAL A 102 -2.57 3.62 3.02
CA VAL A 102 -3.57 4.58 2.55
C VAL A 102 -4.57 3.88 1.65
N HIS A 103 -5.85 4.20 1.84
CA HIS A 103 -6.91 3.71 0.98
C HIS A 103 -6.92 4.51 -0.32
N ILE A 104 -7.04 3.81 -1.46
CA ILE A 104 -7.19 4.47 -2.77
C ILE A 104 -8.68 4.53 -3.13
N HIS A 105 -9.30 3.37 -3.31
CA HIS A 105 -10.68 3.21 -3.77
C HIS A 105 -11.14 1.76 -3.69
N GLY A 106 -12.38 1.52 -3.28
CA GLY A 106 -12.93 0.16 -3.16
C GLY A 106 -12.01 -0.72 -2.31
N ALA A 107 -11.57 -1.85 -2.86
CA ALA A 107 -10.63 -2.77 -2.24
C ALA A 107 -9.14 -2.39 -2.41
N LEU A 108 -8.82 -1.31 -3.14
CA LEU A 108 -7.44 -0.90 -3.42
C LEU A 108 -6.82 -0.12 -2.26
N THR A 109 -5.65 -0.58 -1.84
CA THR A 109 -4.85 0.02 -0.77
C THR A 109 -3.38 0.13 -1.21
N LEU A 110 -2.71 1.19 -0.80
CA LEU A 110 -1.28 1.39 -0.99
C LEU A 110 -0.59 1.35 0.37
N SER A 111 0.38 0.47 0.53
CA SER A 111 1.10 0.29 1.79
C SER A 111 2.60 0.41 1.58
N ALA A 112 3.31 1.01 2.53
CA ALA A 112 4.76 1.11 2.56
C ALA A 112 5.32 0.50 3.85
N GLY A 113 6.37 -0.29 3.71
CA GLY A 113 7.21 -0.76 4.79
C GLY A 113 8.17 0.35 5.21
N TRP A 114 7.87 1.00 6.32
CA TRP A 114 8.59 2.15 6.82
C TRP A 114 9.64 1.77 7.86
N GLN A 115 10.85 2.29 7.67
CA GLN A 115 11.91 2.30 8.67
C GLN A 115 12.06 3.72 9.25
N LEU A 116 12.25 3.84 10.57
CA LEU A 116 12.29 5.11 11.30
C LEU A 116 13.40 6.10 10.85
N SER A 117 14.27 5.70 9.92
CA SER A 117 15.24 6.59 9.27
C SER A 117 14.59 7.68 8.43
N ILE A 118 13.45 7.40 7.78
CA ILE A 118 12.70 8.40 7.00
C ILE A 118 11.71 9.12 7.90
N SER A 119 11.63 10.45 7.76
CA SER A 119 10.64 11.23 8.50
C SER A 119 9.22 10.83 8.11
N LEU A 120 8.35 10.72 9.11
CA LEU A 120 6.94 10.39 8.88
C LEU A 120 6.25 11.40 7.96
N THR A 121 6.61 12.68 8.08
CA THR A 121 6.08 13.75 7.22
C THR A 121 6.39 13.50 5.75
N GLN A 122 7.64 13.14 5.45
CA GLN A 122 8.06 12.82 4.08
C GLN A 122 7.35 11.57 3.56
N LEU A 123 7.31 10.50 4.35
CA LEU A 123 6.59 9.28 3.98
C LEU A 123 5.13 9.56 3.63
N ARG A 124 4.43 10.35 4.46
CA ARG A 124 3.04 10.72 4.21
C ARG A 124 2.89 11.52 2.92
N ALA A 125 3.74 12.52 2.69
CA ALA A 125 3.68 13.34 1.48
C ALA A 125 3.82 12.48 0.22
N GLU A 126 4.88 11.68 0.14
CA GLU A 126 5.17 10.80 -1.00
C GLU A 126 4.03 9.78 -1.25
N MET A 127 3.51 9.18 -0.17
CA MET A 127 2.42 8.21 -0.27
C MET A 127 1.09 8.84 -0.70
N LEU A 128 0.82 10.09 -0.31
CA LEU A 128 -0.39 10.80 -0.73
C LEU A 128 -0.32 11.21 -2.19
N ASP A 129 0.84 11.70 -2.66
CA ASP A 129 1.05 12.04 -4.07
C ASP A 129 0.94 10.79 -4.95
N ALA A 130 1.50 9.67 -4.51
CA ALA A 130 1.35 8.38 -5.17
C ALA A 130 -0.10 7.88 -5.16
N ARG A 131 -0.82 8.04 -4.04
CA ARG A 131 -2.25 7.69 -3.94
C ARG A 131 -3.07 8.45 -4.98
N GLU A 132 -2.89 9.76 -5.11
CA GLU A 132 -3.65 10.57 -6.08
C GLU A 132 -3.32 10.19 -7.53
N SER A 133 -2.05 9.93 -7.81
CA SER A 133 -1.59 9.46 -9.12
C SER A 133 -2.20 8.10 -9.48
N LEU A 134 -2.18 7.15 -8.55
CA LEU A 134 -2.80 5.83 -8.72
C LEU A 134 -4.32 5.93 -8.85
N ARG A 135 -4.96 6.79 -8.05
CA ARG A 135 -6.41 6.99 -8.12
C ARG A 135 -6.83 7.44 -9.53
N THR A 136 -6.13 8.42 -10.08
CA THR A 136 -6.37 8.94 -11.44
C THR A 136 -6.07 7.90 -12.53
N LEU A 137 -5.05 7.07 -12.33
CA LEU A 137 -4.65 6.04 -13.28
C LEU A 137 -5.63 4.85 -13.32
N LEU A 138 -6.15 4.46 -12.16
CA LEU A 138 -6.87 3.20 -11.97
C LEU A 138 -8.39 3.36 -12.00
N ILE A 139 -8.90 4.55 -11.73
CA ILE A 139 -10.33 4.84 -11.62
C ILE A 139 -10.65 5.96 -12.62
N PRO A 140 -11.17 5.63 -13.81
CA PRO A 140 -11.61 6.62 -14.78
C PRO A 140 -12.89 7.36 -14.36
#